data_AF-A0A382WJT2-F1
#
_entry.id   AF-A0A382WJT2-F1
#
_cell.length_a   1.000
_cell.length_b   1.000
_cell.length_c   1.000
_cell.angle_alpha   90.00
_cell.angle_beta   90.00
_cell.angle_gamma   90.00
#
_symmetry.space_group_name_H-M   'P 1'
#
loop_
_entity.id
_entity.type
_entity.pdbx_description
1 polymer ?
#
loop_
_entity_poly.entity_id
_entity_poly.type
_entity_poly.pdbx_seq_one_letter_code
_entity_poly.pdbx_strand_id
1 'polypeptide(L)' 'MVKKPKVLVLFDVGEPTELDVDYTEDLKSPDWKTERHVLSALRTLGYPFAMLGVHDDTQLIREMI' A
#
# COMPACT_ATOMS: atom_id res chain seq x y z
N MET A 1 -10.55 -10.31 22.38
CA MET A 1 -10.41 -10.40 20.91
C MET A 1 -8.92 -10.49 20.59
N VAL A 2 -8.50 -11.41 19.71
CA VAL A 2 -7.09 -11.48 19.28
C VAL A 2 -6.80 -10.23 18.43
N LYS A 3 -5.75 -9.49 18.77
CA LYS A 3 -5.32 -8.29 18.03
C LYS A 3 -4.83 -8.73 16.64
N LYS A 4 -5.39 -8.15 15.58
CA LYS A 4 -4.93 -8.45 14.21
C LYS A 4 -3.53 -7.84 13.97
N PRO A 5 -2.65 -8.54 13.24
CA PRO A 5 -1.36 -7.99 12.84
C PRO A 5 -1.55 -6.75 11.96
N LYS A 6 -0.60 -5.81 12.05
CA LYS A 6 -0.50 -4.69 11.11
C LYS A 6 0.12 -5.18 9.81
N VAL A 7 -0.40 -4.70 8.69
CA VAL A 7 0.06 -5.07 7.34
C VAL A 7 0.64 -3.85 6.65
N LEU A 8 1.86 -3.97 6.12
CA LEU A 8 2.41 -3.00 5.17
C LEU A 8 2.22 -3.56 3.76
N VAL A 9 1.48 -2.84 2.92
CA VAL A 9 1.25 -3.23 1.54
C VAL A 9 2.22 -2.47 0.64
N LEU A 10 3.06 -3.21 -0.08
CA LEU A 10 4.03 -2.66 -1.01
C LEU A 10 3.49 -2.79 -2.43
N PHE A 11 3.51 -1.70 -3.18
CA PHE A 11 3.13 -1.67 -4.59
C PHE A 11 4.33 -1.22 -5.42
N ASP A 12 4.56 -1.91 -6.53
CA ASP A 12 5.53 -1.47 -7.52
C ASP A 12 4.92 -0.28 -8.28
N VAL A 13 5.64 0.84 -8.32
CA VAL A 13 5.18 2.06 -9.01
C VAL A 13 6.18 2.44 -10.10
N GLY A 14 5.67 2.98 -11.21
CA GLY A 14 6.46 3.23 -12.41
C GLY A 14 7.36 4.47 -12.34
N GLU A 15 7.29 5.24 -11.26
CA GLU A 15 8.02 6.50 -11.07
C GLU A 15 8.53 6.64 -9.62
N PRO A 16 9.58 7.44 -9.39
CA PRO A 16 10.09 7.70 -8.03
C PRO A 16 8.99 8.16 -7.07
N THR A 17 9.04 7.66 -5.83
CA THR A 17 8.01 7.85 -4.80
C THR A 17 8.62 8.25 -3.46
N GLU A 18 7.78 8.72 -2.53
CA GLU A 18 8.13 9.10 -1.16
C GLU A 18 7.16 8.41 -0.16
N LEU A 19 7.39 8.58 1.15
CA LEU A 19 6.61 7.88 2.20
C LEU A 19 5.13 8.30 2.27
N ASP A 20 4.82 9.56 1.99
CA ASP A 20 3.49 10.15 2.23
C ASP A 20 2.74 10.47 0.92
N VAL A 21 3.05 9.78 -0.17
CA VAL A 21 2.36 9.95 -1.46
C VAL A 21 0.90 9.50 -1.35
N ASP A 22 -0.02 10.38 -1.74
CA ASP A 22 -1.45 10.10 -1.78
C ASP A 22 -1.87 9.48 -3.12
N TYR A 23 -2.06 8.16 -3.10
CA TYR A 23 -2.51 7.36 -4.25
C TYR A 23 -4.04 7.29 -4.42
N THR A 24 -4.80 8.17 -3.74
CA THR A 24 -6.27 8.12 -3.76
C THR A 24 -6.84 8.26 -5.17
N GLU A 25 -6.24 9.09 -6.03
CA GLU A 25 -6.69 9.23 -7.42
C GLU A 25 -6.25 8.04 -8.28
N ASP A 26 -5.02 7.55 -8.12
CA ASP A 26 -4.50 6.39 -8.85
C ASP A 26 -5.33 5.14 -8.63
N LEU A 27 -5.78 4.90 -7.39
CA LEU A 27 -6.64 3.77 -7.02
C LEU A 27 -8.01 3.76 -7.70
N LYS A 28 -8.43 4.88 -8.31
CA LYS A 28 -9.64 4.95 -9.14
C LYS A 28 -9.40 4.42 -10.55
N SER A 29 -8.15 4.40 -11.02
CA SER A 29 -7.78 3.91 -12.34
C SER A 29 -8.06 2.40 -12.48
N PRO A 30 -8.49 1.93 -13.66
CA PRO A 30 -8.56 0.51 -13.98
C PRO A 30 -7.22 -0.22 -13.82
N ASP A 31 -6.10 0.47 -14.02
CA ASP A 31 -4.75 -0.10 -13.94
C ASP A 31 -4.38 -0.51 -12.52
N TRP A 32 -4.97 0.17 -11.52
CA TRP A 32 -4.75 -0.07 -10.08
C TRP A 32 -5.75 -1.05 -9.48
N LYS A 33 -6.35 -1.91 -10.31
CA LYS A 33 -7.41 -2.84 -9.87
C LYS A 33 -6.91 -3.85 -8.83
N THR A 34 -5.67 -4.31 -8.96
CA THR A 34 -5.09 -5.31 -8.06
C THR A 34 -4.91 -4.74 -6.66
N GLU A 35 -4.28 -3.57 -6.59
CA GLU A 35 -3.98 -2.77 -5.41
C GLU A 35 -5.30 -2.48 -4.67
N ARG A 36 -6.28 -1.93 -5.39
CA ARG A 36 -7.61 -1.66 -4.83
C ARG A 36 -8.29 -2.91 -4.26
N HIS A 37 -8.16 -4.06 -4.90
CA HIS A 37 -8.72 -5.31 -4.39
C HIS A 37 -8.02 -5.81 -3.13
N VAL A 38 -6.68 -5.70 -3.06
CA VAL A 38 -5.90 -6.04 -1.85
C VAL A 38 -6.31 -5.16 -0.67
N LEU A 39 -6.35 -3.84 -0.87
CA LEU A 39 -6.76 -2.89 0.17
C LEU A 39 -8.21 -3.12 0.63
N SER A 40 -9.10 -3.43 -0.31
CA SER A 40 -10.50 -3.78 0.00
C SER A 40 -10.63 -5.07 0.80
N ALA A 41 -9.83 -6.10 0.48
CA ALA A 41 -9.80 -7.35 1.22
C ALA A 41 -9.30 -7.14 2.66
N LEU A 42 -8.20 -6.41 2.85
CA LEU A 42 -7.67 -6.08 4.17
C LEU A 42 -8.67 -5.30 5.02
N ARG A 43 -9.36 -4.32 4.41
CA ARG A 43 -10.41 -3.54 5.07
C ARG A 43 -11.60 -4.41 5.47
N THR A 44 -12.10 -5.25 4.56
CA THR A 44 -13.22 -6.18 4.81
C THR A 44 -12.90 -7.16 5.93
N LEU A 45 -11.65 -7.64 5.97
CA LEU A 45 -11.18 -8.53 7.01
C LEU A 45 -10.82 -7.77 8.31
N GLY A 46 -10.79 -6.44 8.34
CA GLY A 46 -10.48 -5.64 9.53
C GLY A 46 -9.01 -5.68 9.95
N TYR A 47 -8.08 -5.94 9.03
CA TYR A 47 -6.65 -5.79 9.30
C TYR A 47 -6.29 -4.29 9.22
N PRO A 48 -5.57 -3.74 10.22
CA PRO A 48 -4.97 -2.42 10.07
C PRO A 48 -3.85 -2.50 9.04
N PHE A 49 -3.84 -1.58 8.07
CA PHE A 49 -2.81 -1.54 7.04
C PHE A 49 -2.35 -0.12 6.71
N ALA A 50 -1.12 -0.04 6.20
CA ALA A 50 -0.56 1.11 5.50
C ALA A 50 -0.13 0.68 4.09
N MET A 51 0.00 1.64 3.18
CA MET A 51 0.47 1.39 1.82
C MET A 51 1.72 2.21 1.54
N LEU A 52 2.63 1.65 0.74
CA LEU A 52 3.85 2.30 0.30
C LEU A 52 4.13 1.90 -1.15
N GLY A 53 4.31 2.89 -2.02
CA GLY A 53 4.87 2.68 -3.35
C GLY A 53 6.37 2.44 -3.26
N VAL A 54 6.91 1.58 -4.12
CA VAL A 54 8.33 1.29 -4.22
C VAL A 54 8.73 1.40 -5.69
N HIS A 55 9.85 2.09 -5.97
CA HIS A 55 10.37 2.28 -7.31
C HIS A 55 11.89 2.21 -7.29
N ASP A 56 12.46 1.19 -7.95
CA ASP A 56 13.90 0.91 -8.13
C ASP A 56 14.76 0.75 -6.86
N ASP A 57 14.54 1.55 -5.81
CA ASP A 57 15.17 1.47 -4.49
C ASP A 57 14.14 1.10 -3.41
N THR A 58 14.53 0.17 -2.55
CA THR A 58 13.72 -0.34 -1.43
C THR A 58 14.00 0.37 -0.11
N GLN A 59 14.87 1.39 -0.09
CA GLN A 59 15.21 2.14 1.13
C GLN A 59 14.00 2.68 1.89
N LEU A 60 12.96 3.13 1.18
CA LEU A 60 11.72 3.63 1.79
C LEU A 60 11.04 2.60 2.71
N ILE A 61 11.19 1.30 2.42
CA ILE A 61 10.65 0.23 3.29
C ILE A 61 11.30 0.29 4.66
N ARG A 62 12.61 0.56 4.72
CA ARG A 62 13.38 0.63 5.97
C ARG A 62 13.07 1.90 6.76
N GLU A 63 12.74 2.99 6.08
CA GLU A 63 12.36 4.25 6.73
C GLU A 63 10.97 4.20 7.37
N MET A 64 10.09 3.32 6.84
CA MET A 64 8.73 3.17 7.31
C MET A 64 8.56 2.27 8.56
N ILE A 65 9.51 1.35 8.81
CA ILE A 65 9.41 0.32 9.88
C ILE A 65 10.27 0.62 11.10
#